data_AF-A0A3D2TKE4-F1
#
_entry.id   AF-A0A3D2TKE4-F1
#
_cell.length_a   1.000
_cell.length_b   1.000
_cell.length_c   1.000
_cell.angle_alpha   90.00
_cell.angle_beta   90.00
_cell.angle_gamma   90.00
#
_symmetry.space_group_name_H-M   'P 1'
#
loop_
_entity.id
_entity.type
_entity.pdbx_description
1 polymer ?
#
loop_
_entity_poly.entity_id
_entity_poly.type
_entity_poly.pdbx_seq_one_letter_code
_entity_poly.pdbx_strand_id
1 'polypeptide(L)'
;MSNFTFLQFEWPLVFESAAKAEEMVNADPRTSCFYARRSLEIAVAWLFAHDKSLKTPYQDTLAAFIHEPTFRNLVGDALYTKARLIKDLGNIAVHSSKKMTQADAVNATRELF
;
A
#
# COMPACT_ATOMS: atom_id res chain seq x y z
N MET A 1 15.27 -10.00 -10.35
CA MET A 1 14.53 -9.01 -11.15
C MET A 1 13.14 -8.93 -10.53
N SER A 2 12.71 -7.73 -10.13
CA SER A 2 11.46 -7.54 -9.39
C SER A 2 10.30 -7.24 -10.33
N ASN A 3 9.07 -7.69 -10.03
CA ASN A 3 7.87 -7.27 -10.76
C ASN A 3 7.64 -5.75 -10.67
N PHE A 4 8.26 -5.08 -9.70
CA PHE A 4 8.14 -3.64 -9.45
C PHE A 4 9.22 -2.79 -10.12
N THR A 5 10.07 -3.37 -10.98
CA THR A 5 11.20 -2.65 -11.61
C THR A 5 10.75 -1.38 -12.36
N PHE A 6 9.52 -1.33 -12.87
CA PHE A 6 8.97 -0.14 -13.53
C PHE A 6 8.87 1.10 -12.61
N LEU A 7 8.78 0.91 -11.29
CA LEU A 7 8.75 1.99 -10.30
C LEU A 7 10.15 2.56 -10.01
N GLN A 8 11.22 1.85 -10.36
CA GLN A 8 12.57 2.13 -9.85
C GLN A 8 13.08 3.53 -10.22
N PHE A 9 12.74 4.03 -11.41
CA PHE A 9 13.25 5.30 -11.90
C PHE A 9 12.42 6.50 -11.43
N GLU A 10 11.09 6.39 -11.47
CA GLU A 10 10.20 7.52 -11.13
C GLU A 10 9.86 7.55 -9.63
N TRP A 11 9.76 6.39 -8.98
CA TRP A 11 9.31 6.27 -7.59
C TRP A 11 10.21 5.33 -6.77
N PRO A 12 11.50 5.67 -6.58
CA PRO A 12 12.49 4.78 -5.95
C PRO A 12 12.12 4.38 -4.52
N LEU A 13 11.48 5.26 -3.74
CA LEU A 13 11.03 4.95 -2.37
C LEU A 13 9.85 3.97 -2.33
N VAL A 14 8.96 4.05 -3.32
CA VAL A 14 7.86 3.11 -3.49
C VAL A 14 8.43 1.77 -3.94
N PHE A 15 9.33 1.78 -4.92
CA PHE A 15 10.03 0.59 -5.40
C PHE A 15 10.74 -0.17 -4.27
N GLU A 16 11.50 0.52 -3.41
CA GLU A 16 12.24 -0.12 -2.32
C GLU A 16 11.29 -0.92 -1.40
N SER A 17 10.14 -0.33 -1.06
CA SER A 17 9.15 -0.99 -0.20
C SER A 17 8.41 -2.11 -0.95
N ALA A 18 8.04 -1.88 -2.21
CA ALA A 18 7.36 -2.87 -3.03
C ALA A 18 8.23 -4.12 -3.30
N ALA A 19 9.51 -3.93 -3.61
CA ALA A 19 10.47 -5.01 -3.82
C ALA A 19 10.69 -5.84 -2.55
N LYS A 20 10.75 -5.21 -1.37
CA LYS A 20 10.80 -5.92 -0.09
C LYS A 20 9.52 -6.70 0.20
N ALA A 21 8.36 -6.15 -0.18
CA ALA A 21 7.09 -6.87 -0.05
C ALA A 21 7.12 -8.16 -0.88
N GLU A 22 7.59 -8.07 -2.12
CA GLU A 22 7.76 -9.19 -3.07
C GLU A 22 8.73 -10.26 -2.57
N GLU A 23 9.92 -9.86 -2.11
CA GLU A 23 10.95 -10.77 -1.61
C GLU A 23 10.44 -11.63 -0.44
N MET A 24 9.63 -11.03 0.43
CA MET A 24 9.17 -11.65 1.66
C MET A 24 7.87 -12.46 1.52
N VAL A 25 7.20 -12.44 0.35
CA VAL A 25 5.89 -13.08 0.14
C VAL A 25 5.86 -14.53 0.61
N ASN A 26 6.92 -15.29 0.33
CA ASN A 26 7.01 -16.73 0.67
C ASN A 26 7.70 -16.99 2.01
N ALA A 27 8.65 -16.13 2.41
CA ALA A 27 9.50 -16.36 3.58
C ALA A 27 8.84 -15.87 4.88
N ASP A 28 8.25 -14.68 4.85
CA ASP A 28 7.57 -14.08 6.01
C ASP A 28 6.37 -13.24 5.53
N PRO A 29 5.17 -13.85 5.56
CA PRO A 29 3.95 -13.16 5.13
C PRO A 29 3.65 -11.89 5.91
N ARG A 30 4.05 -11.82 7.19
CA ARG A 30 3.80 -10.64 8.02
C ARG A 30 4.64 -9.47 7.54
N THR A 31 5.93 -9.71 7.32
CA THR A 31 6.84 -8.68 6.79
C THR A 31 6.45 -8.25 5.38
N SER A 32 5.98 -9.17 4.53
CA SER A 32 5.47 -8.85 3.19
C SER A 32 4.28 -7.87 3.24
N CYS A 33 3.23 -8.17 4.01
CA CYS A 33 2.07 -7.27 4.17
C CYS A 33 2.45 -5.91 4.78
N PHE A 34 3.42 -5.88 5.70
CA PHE A 34 3.94 -4.64 6.27
C PHE A 34 4.53 -3.73 5.18
N TYR A 35 5.42 -4.27 4.34
CA TYR A 35 6.06 -3.51 3.27
C TYR A 35 5.09 -3.13 2.15
N ALA A 36 4.08 -3.96 1.86
CA ALA A 36 3.00 -3.60 0.93
C ALA A 36 2.24 -2.35 1.43
N ARG A 37 1.86 -2.31 2.71
CA ARG A 37 1.24 -1.12 3.32
C ARG A 37 2.17 0.09 3.30
N ARG A 38 3.46 -0.09 3.59
CA ARG A 38 4.43 1.01 3.54
C ARG A 38 4.56 1.59 2.12
N SER A 39 4.62 0.73 1.11
CA SER A 39 4.65 1.17 -0.29
C SER A 39 3.40 1.97 -0.66
N LEU A 40 2.21 1.50 -0.24
CA LEU A 40 0.96 2.24 -0.43
C LEU A 40 0.96 3.58 0.30
N GLU A 41 1.46 3.64 1.53
CA GLU A 41 1.55 4.86 2.33
C GLU A 41 2.41 5.93 1.64
N ILE A 42 3.57 5.55 1.12
CA ILE A 42 4.46 6.46 0.36
C ILE A 42 3.76 6.97 -0.90
N ALA A 43 3.14 6.07 -1.67
CA ALA A 43 2.46 6.43 -2.92
C ALA A 43 1.27 7.38 -2.68
N VAL A 44 0.44 7.09 -1.69
CA VAL A 44 -0.72 7.92 -1.34
C VAL A 44 -0.28 9.28 -0.80
N ALA A 45 0.73 9.32 0.09
CA ALA A 45 1.25 10.58 0.59
C ALA A 45 1.81 11.46 -0.55
N TRP A 46 2.53 10.85 -1.50
CA TRP A 46 3.01 11.57 -2.68
C TRP A 46 1.85 12.13 -3.51
N LEU A 47 0.80 11.34 -3.74
CA LEU A 47 -0.37 11.75 -4.50
C LEU A 47 -1.06 12.98 -3.88
N PHE A 48 -1.29 12.97 -2.57
CA PHE A 48 -1.87 14.12 -1.86
C PHE A 48 -0.96 15.35 -1.84
N ALA A 49 0.36 15.17 -1.94
CA ALA A 49 1.30 16.28 -2.00
C ALA A 49 1.37 16.95 -3.39
N HIS A 50 1.04 16.22 -4.47
CA HIS A 50 1.25 16.69 -5.85
C HIS A 50 -0.04 16.89 -6.66
N ASP A 51 -1.15 16.26 -6.26
CA ASP A 51 -2.45 16.43 -6.91
C ASP A 51 -3.31 17.45 -6.15
N LYS A 52 -3.52 18.62 -6.76
CA LYS A 52 -4.30 19.72 -6.17
C LYS A 52 -5.81 19.44 -6.11
N SER A 53 -6.30 18.41 -6.80
CA SER A 53 -7.70 17.98 -6.70
C SER A 53 -7.99 17.26 -5.38
N LEU A 54 -6.95 16.77 -4.70
CA LEU A 54 -7.08 16.07 -3.43
C LEU A 54 -7.09 17.02 -2.24
N LYS A 55 -8.04 16.79 -1.33
CA LYS A 55 -8.14 17.52 -0.08
C LYS A 55 -7.43 16.77 1.03
N THR A 56 -6.31 17.31 1.51
CA THR A 56 -5.58 16.71 2.64
C THR A 56 -6.47 16.59 3.89
N PRO A 57 -6.62 15.39 4.47
CA PRO A 57 -7.39 15.20 5.70
C PRO A 57 -6.65 15.81 6.90
N TYR A 58 -7.38 16.04 8.00
CA TYR A 58 -6.79 16.58 9.24
C TYR A 58 -5.82 15.59 9.91
N GLN A 59 -6.10 14.29 9.81
CA GLN A 59 -5.26 13.25 10.38
C GLN A 59 -4.27 12.74 9.32
N ASP A 60 -2.98 12.74 9.67
CA ASP A 60 -1.91 12.21 8.81
C ASP A 60 -1.78 10.69 9.00
N THR A 61 -2.81 9.95 8.57
CA THR A 61 -2.81 8.48 8.59
C THR A 61 -3.29 7.93 7.26
N LEU A 62 -2.73 6.79 6.84
CA LEU A 62 -3.15 6.13 5.60
C LEU A 62 -4.66 5.88 5.53
N ALA A 63 -5.28 5.54 6.66
CA ALA A 63 -6.73 5.35 6.73
C ALA A 63 -7.49 6.65 6.43
N ALA A 64 -7.05 7.78 6.99
CA ALA A 64 -7.66 9.07 6.74
C ALA A 64 -7.53 9.50 5.27
N PHE A 65 -6.38 9.27 4.65
CA PHE A 65 -6.18 9.53 3.22
C PHE A 65 -7.07 8.65 2.33
N ILE A 66 -7.10 7.33 2.56
CA ILE A 66 -7.89 6.40 1.75
C ILE A 66 -9.39 6.69 1.85
N HIS A 67 -9.88 7.04 3.04
CA HIS A 67 -11.31 7.31 3.27
C HIS A 67 -11.74 8.74 2.92
N GLU A 68 -10.81 9.57 2.45
CA GLU A 68 -11.14 10.91 2.00
C GLU A 68 -11.93 10.86 0.67
N PRO A 69 -13.07 11.58 0.55
CA PRO A 69 -13.92 11.50 -0.64
C PRO A 69 -13.25 11.88 -1.96
N THR A 70 -12.40 12.91 -2.00
CA THR A 70 -11.68 13.30 -3.23
C THR A 70 -10.71 12.22 -3.69
N PHE A 71 -10.09 11.46 -2.78
CA PHE A 71 -9.28 10.29 -3.14
C PHE A 71 -10.11 9.24 -3.87
N ARG A 72 -11.22 8.80 -3.28
CA ARG A 72 -12.09 7.79 -3.91
C ARG A 72 -12.63 8.25 -5.27
N ASN A 73 -12.98 9.53 -5.39
CA ASN A 73 -13.45 10.11 -6.65
C ASN A 73 -12.36 10.13 -7.73
N LEU A 74 -11.11 10.42 -7.34
CA LEU A 74 -9.96 10.46 -8.26
C LEU A 74 -9.57 9.05 -8.76
N VAL A 75 -9.43 8.09 -7.85
CA VAL A 75 -8.90 6.75 -8.19
C VAL A 75 -9.97 5.75 -8.62
N GLY A 76 -11.24 6.03 -8.29
CA GLY A 76 -12.36 5.14 -8.54
C GLY A 76 -12.47 3.93 -7.59
N ASP A 77 -13.60 3.22 -7.65
CA ASP A 77 -13.95 2.17 -6.69
C ASP A 77 -13.00 0.95 -6.71
N ALA A 78 -12.45 0.62 -7.88
CA ALA A 78 -11.54 -0.52 -8.03
C ALA A 78 -10.24 -0.28 -7.24
N LEU A 79 -9.56 0.85 -7.48
CA LEU A 79 -8.32 1.18 -6.78
C LEU A 79 -8.55 1.47 -5.29
N TYR A 80 -9.67 2.12 -4.95
CA TYR A 80 -10.07 2.30 -3.54
C TYR A 80 -10.19 0.95 -2.80
N THR A 81 -10.79 -0.06 -3.45
CA THR A 81 -10.94 -1.40 -2.86
C THR A 81 -9.58 -2.08 -2.65
N LYS A 82 -8.67 -2.00 -3.62
CA LYS A 82 -7.30 -2.52 -3.51
C LYS A 82 -6.51 -1.83 -2.39
N ALA A 83 -6.54 -0.50 -2.35
CA ALA A 83 -5.86 0.29 -1.33
C ALA A 83 -6.36 -0.08 0.08
N ARG A 84 -7.68 -0.25 0.24
CA ARG A 84 -8.27 -0.67 1.51
C ARG A 84 -7.80 -2.06 1.94
N LEU A 85 -7.79 -3.03 1.01
CA LEU A 85 -7.32 -4.39 1.29
C LEU A 85 -5.87 -4.39 1.80
N ILE A 86 -4.98 -3.68 1.11
CA ILE A 86 -3.55 -3.59 1.47
C ILE A 86 -3.40 -2.90 2.84
N LYS A 87 -4.14 -1.81 3.07
CA LYS A 87 -4.18 -1.12 4.37
C LYS A 87 -4.66 -2.04 5.50
N ASP A 88 -5.73 -2.80 5.27
CA ASP A 88 -6.30 -3.71 6.28
C ASP A 88 -5.34 -4.86 6.61
N LEU A 89 -4.74 -5.52 5.60
CA LEU A 89 -3.74 -6.57 5.79
C LEU A 89 -2.46 -6.08 6.47
N GLY A 90 -1.97 -4.90 6.08
CA GLY A 90 -0.82 -4.29 6.74
C GLY A 90 -1.11 -3.86 8.17
N ASN A 91 -2.32 -3.40 8.47
CA ASN A 91 -2.72 -3.10 9.86
C ASN A 91 -2.74 -4.36 10.73
N ILE A 92 -3.22 -5.49 10.19
CA ILE A 92 -3.13 -6.80 10.86
C ILE A 92 -1.64 -7.16 11.08
N ALA A 93 -0.78 -6.91 10.08
CA ALA A 93 0.66 -7.18 10.16
C ALA A 93 1.37 -6.43 11.29
N VAL A 94 0.98 -5.18 11.53
CA VAL A 94 1.60 -4.33 12.53
C VAL A 94 0.98 -4.53 13.91
N HIS A 95 -0.35 -4.54 14.01
CA HIS A 95 -1.04 -4.34 15.28
C HIS A 95 -1.72 -5.60 15.84
N SER A 96 -1.88 -6.66 15.03
CA SER A 96 -2.61 -7.85 15.46
C SER A 96 -1.69 -9.03 15.77
N SER A 97 -2.07 -9.84 16.76
CA SER A 97 -1.45 -11.15 17.03
C SER A 97 -1.97 -12.27 16.12
N LYS A 98 -2.93 -12.00 15.22
CA LYS A 98 -3.45 -12.99 14.27
C LYS A 98 -2.33 -13.56 13.40
N LYS A 99 -2.38 -14.87 13.13
CA LYS A 99 -1.47 -15.51 12.19
C LYS A 99 -1.71 -14.96 10.79
N MET A 100 -0.66 -14.50 10.14
CA MET A 100 -0.69 -14.08 8.73
C MET A 100 -0.48 -15.31 7.85
N THR A 101 -1.28 -15.44 6.80
CA THR A 101 -1.11 -16.51 5.82
C THR A 101 -0.30 -16.04 4.62
N GLN A 102 0.33 -16.97 3.90
CA GLN A 102 0.98 -16.66 2.63
C GLN A 102 -0.01 -16.09 1.59
N ALA A 103 -1.27 -16.54 1.61
CA ALA A 103 -2.31 -15.99 0.75
C ALA A 103 -2.56 -14.49 1.02
N ASP A 104 -2.51 -14.06 2.28
CA ASP A 104 -2.61 -12.64 2.64
C ASP A 104 -1.46 -11.84 2.03
N ALA A 105 -0.23 -12.34 2.13
CA ALA A 105 0.96 -11.69 1.56
C ALA A 105 0.93 -11.63 0.03
N VAL A 106 0.53 -12.72 -0.63
CA VAL A 106 0.34 -12.77 -2.08
C VAL A 106 -0.73 -11.77 -2.50
N ASN A 107 -1.87 -11.72 -1.81
CA ASN A 107 -2.94 -10.77 -2.12
C ASN A 107 -2.48 -9.32 -1.90
N ALA A 108 -1.84 -9.00 -0.78
CA ALA A 108 -1.36 -7.64 -0.52
C ALA A 108 -0.33 -7.18 -1.58
N THR A 109 0.57 -8.06 -1.98
CA THR A 109 1.62 -7.75 -2.96
C THR A 109 1.07 -7.70 -4.38
N ARG A 110 0.17 -8.60 -4.76
CA ARG A 110 -0.46 -8.63 -6.08
C ARG A 110 -1.34 -7.42 -6.35
N GLU A 111 -1.99 -6.90 -5.32
CA GLU A 111 -2.89 -5.75 -5.44
C GLU A 111 -2.11 -4.42 -5.38
N LEU A 112 -0.82 -4.49 -5.07
CA LEU A 112 0.13 -3.41 -5.22
C LEU A 112 0.47 -3.31 -6.73
N PHE A 113 -0.21 -2.41 -7.45
CA PHE A 113 -0.10 -2.16 -8.91
C PHE A 113 -0.73 -3.20 -9.85
#